data_AF-A0A7V9HMR9-F1
#
_entry.id   AF-A0A7V9HMR9-F1
#
_cell.length_a   1.000
_cell.length_b   1.000
_cell.length_c   1.000
_cell.angle_alpha   90.00
_cell.angle_beta   90.00
_cell.angle_gamma   90.00
#
_symmetry.space_group_name_H-M   'P 1'
#
loop_
_entity.id
_entity.type
_entity.pdbx_description
1 polymer ?
#
loop_
_entity_poly.entity_id
_entity_poly.type
_entity_poly.pdbx_seq_one_letter_code
_entity_poly.pdbx_strand_id
1 'polypeptide(L)'
;MMTEEITYPEVHSKQSNAIADGTRPSTASIVSFTQRVSVASIGQLLTIVAVSGYVLGLLVVNMYLFKIGVSDFSILRPRFVLTGFLATLPLLLLINIIVAIVIAVLGFVEFLRSNGSRKDKRVSVLFWLSTVSTACIIVIVAAGIWRWVTVSGIDFRSDLIAAIDWRSIDSLLWILFLTPIVVTTYVLTNREASTRNHHQRAWLHAIGYLYGLLLVLGFVGFWYIDFFTSTFYPIVPEQFGGGRSKEVLIVLSSESNALGTTLGFGETKQELISRNVDLLWETEQMYVVRDRSIPDSTAIQIDRDAVSAIVFAFDTTPSASPIATQPPDE
;
A
#
# COMPACT_ATOMS: atom_id res chain seq x y z
N MET A 1 -37.35 -58.54 -27.81
CA MET A 1 -37.80 -57.30 -27.14
C MET A 1 -37.83 -57.60 -25.65
N MET A 2 -36.76 -57.24 -24.94
CA MET A 2 -36.65 -57.34 -23.48
C MET A 2 -36.87 -55.94 -22.93
N THR A 3 -37.97 -55.75 -22.21
CA THR A 3 -38.26 -54.54 -21.44
C THR A 3 -37.56 -54.66 -20.09
N GLU A 4 -36.51 -53.87 -19.92
CA GLU A 4 -35.74 -53.77 -18.68
C GLU A 4 -36.53 -52.92 -17.68
N GLU A 5 -37.03 -53.56 -16.63
CA GLU A 5 -37.83 -52.97 -15.57
C GLU A 5 -36.90 -52.22 -14.59
N ILE A 6 -36.80 -50.90 -14.77
CA ILE A 6 -36.02 -50.04 -13.88
C ILE A 6 -36.76 -49.91 -12.54
N THR A 7 -36.31 -50.71 -11.57
CA THR A 7 -36.77 -50.65 -10.18
C THR A 7 -36.13 -49.44 -9.51
N TYR A 8 -36.93 -48.43 -9.17
CA TYR A 8 -36.47 -47.27 -8.40
C TYR A 8 -36.31 -47.65 -6.93
N PRO A 9 -35.18 -47.33 -6.26
CA PRO A 9 -35.03 -47.58 -4.84
C PRO A 9 -35.98 -46.68 -4.05
N GLU A 10 -36.76 -47.33 -3.20
CA GLU A 10 -37.65 -46.72 -2.22
C GLU A 10 -36.83 -45.83 -1.27
N VAL A 11 -36.91 -44.51 -1.47
CA VAL A 11 -36.29 -43.53 -0.59
C VAL A 11 -37.04 -43.55 0.73
N HIS A 12 -36.54 -44.39 1.64
CA HIS A 12 -37.02 -44.49 3.01
C HIS A 12 -37.13 -43.11 3.67
N SER A 13 -38.35 -42.79 4.07
CA SER A 13 -38.86 -41.63 4.81
C SER A 13 -38.29 -41.46 6.24
N LYS A 14 -37.04 -41.88 6.49
CA LYS A 14 -36.40 -41.85 7.82
C LYS A 14 -35.88 -40.48 8.26
N GLN A 15 -36.34 -39.38 7.65
CA GLN A 15 -35.87 -38.03 7.98
C GLN A 15 -36.93 -37.16 8.68
N SER A 16 -38.06 -37.73 9.11
CA SER A 16 -39.14 -36.95 9.75
C SER A 16 -39.14 -36.98 11.29
N ASN A 17 -38.29 -37.77 11.96
CA ASN A 17 -38.39 -37.95 13.42
C ASN A 17 -37.27 -37.31 14.25
N ALA A 18 -36.33 -36.59 13.63
CA ALA A 18 -35.24 -35.93 14.37
C ALA A 18 -35.56 -34.50 14.86
N ILE A 19 -36.78 -33.99 14.63
CA ILE A 19 -37.16 -32.60 14.95
C ILE A 19 -37.95 -32.48 16.27
N ALA A 20 -38.28 -33.61 16.93
CA ALA A 20 -39.08 -33.60 18.15
C ALA A 20 -38.27 -33.52 19.46
N ASP A 21 -36.93 -33.65 19.42
CA ASP A 21 -36.12 -33.52 20.62
C ASP A 21 -35.63 -32.08 20.77
N GLY A 22 -36.37 -31.30 21.55
CA GLY A 22 -36.12 -29.89 21.88
C GLY A 22 -34.88 -29.67 22.76
N THR A 23 -33.82 -30.46 22.58
CA THR A 23 -32.50 -30.18 23.14
C THR A 23 -31.95 -28.92 22.48
N ARG A 24 -32.28 -27.77 23.08
CA ARG A 24 -31.56 -26.51 22.84
C ARG A 24 -30.07 -26.84 22.90
N PRO A 25 -29.29 -26.53 21.85
CA PRO A 25 -27.85 -26.76 21.88
C PRO A 25 -27.31 -26.11 23.15
N SER A 26 -26.76 -26.94 24.06
CA SER A 26 -26.28 -26.45 25.34
C SER A 26 -25.31 -25.31 25.07
N THR A 27 -25.51 -24.15 25.69
CA THR A 27 -24.66 -22.96 25.57
C THR A 27 -23.16 -23.28 25.76
N ALA A 28 -22.84 -24.38 26.44
CA ALA A 28 -21.49 -24.94 26.58
C ALA A 28 -20.80 -25.30 25.24
N SER A 29 -21.53 -25.74 24.20
CA SER A 29 -20.93 -26.11 22.91
C SER A 29 -20.54 -24.88 22.08
N ILE A 30 -21.30 -23.79 22.18
CA ILE A 30 -21.00 -22.52 21.49
C ILE A 30 -19.76 -21.84 22.10
N VAL A 31 -19.61 -21.87 23.43
CA VAL A 31 -18.44 -21.28 24.12
C VAL A 31 -17.13 -22.00 23.73
N SER A 32 -17.18 -23.33 23.55
CA SER A 32 -15.99 -24.11 23.17
C SER A 32 -15.50 -23.86 21.73
N PHE A 33 -16.39 -23.44 20.82
CA PHE A 33 -16.03 -23.13 19.44
C PHE A 33 -15.33 -21.77 19.31
N THR A 34 -15.80 -20.76 20.07
CA THR A 34 -15.17 -19.42 20.08
C THR A 34 -13.80 -19.42 20.77
N GLN A 35 -13.61 -20.27 21.79
CA GLN A 35 -12.31 -20.38 22.50
C GLN A 35 -11.25 -21.15 21.70
N ARG A 36 -11.62 -21.83 20.62
CA ARG A 36 -10.72 -22.50 19.67
C ARG A 36 -10.43 -21.70 18.40
N VAL A 37 -10.82 -20.42 18.34
CA VAL A 37 -10.03 -19.45 17.54
C VAL A 37 -8.66 -19.38 18.22
N SER A 38 -7.83 -20.35 17.85
CA SER A 38 -6.68 -20.74 18.64
C SER A 38 -5.65 -19.61 18.60
N VAL A 39 -4.89 -19.46 19.68
CA VAL A 39 -3.70 -18.60 19.71
C VAL A 39 -2.79 -18.89 18.50
N ALA A 40 -2.80 -20.14 17.99
CA ALA A 40 -2.08 -20.51 16.78
C ALA A 40 -2.61 -19.83 15.50
N SER A 41 -3.93 -19.64 15.34
CA SER A 41 -4.52 -18.94 14.20
C SER A 41 -4.15 -17.46 14.17
N ILE A 42 -4.14 -16.82 15.34
CA ILE A 42 -3.69 -15.42 15.48
C ILE A 42 -2.19 -15.32 15.16
N GLY A 43 -1.38 -16.23 15.69
CA GLY A 43 0.05 -16.31 15.38
C GLY A 43 0.32 -16.46 13.88
N GLN A 44 -0.37 -17.39 13.22
CA GLN A 44 -0.26 -17.59 11.77
C GLN A 44 -0.64 -16.35 10.97
N LEU A 45 -1.74 -15.68 11.33
CA LEU A 45 -2.17 -14.46 10.67
C LEU A 45 -1.13 -13.34 10.82
N LEU A 46 -0.60 -13.14 12.03
CA LEU A 46 0.46 -12.16 12.29
C LEU A 46 1.73 -12.47 11.48
N THR A 47 2.11 -13.75 11.38
CA THR A 47 3.25 -14.17 10.55
C THR A 47 3.02 -13.84 9.07
N ILE A 48 1.84 -14.16 8.52
CA ILE A 48 1.51 -13.86 7.12
C ILE A 48 1.55 -12.35 6.87
N VAL A 49 0.98 -11.55 7.77
CA VAL A 49 0.98 -10.09 7.66
C VAL A 49 2.41 -9.53 7.73
N ALA A 50 3.23 -10.01 8.66
CA ALA A 50 4.62 -9.57 8.79
C ALA A 50 5.46 -9.94 7.55
N VAL A 51 5.33 -11.16 7.03
CA VAL A 51 6.04 -11.61 5.81
C VAL A 51 5.57 -10.83 4.59
N SER A 52 4.27 -10.57 4.45
CA SER A 52 3.73 -9.80 3.34
C SER A 52 4.21 -8.34 3.38
N GLY A 53 4.18 -7.73 4.56
CA GLY A 53 4.76 -6.39 4.79
C GLY A 53 6.25 -6.37 4.45
N TYR A 54 7.00 -7.37 4.90
CA TYR A 54 8.43 -7.49 4.57
C TYR A 54 8.70 -7.50 3.07
N VAL A 55 8.01 -8.36 2.31
CA VAL A 55 8.17 -8.46 0.85
C VAL A 55 7.82 -7.16 0.16
N LEU A 56 6.73 -6.50 0.59
CA LEU A 56 6.32 -5.22 0.03
C LEU A 56 7.32 -4.11 0.33
N GLY A 57 7.82 -4.04 1.57
CA GLY A 57 8.82 -3.04 1.94
C GLY A 57 10.14 -3.25 1.23
N LEU A 58 10.59 -4.51 1.08
CA LEU A 58 11.75 -4.86 0.26
C LEU A 58 11.56 -4.37 -1.19
N LEU A 59 10.39 -4.58 -1.77
CA LEU A 59 10.07 -4.11 -3.12
C LEU A 59 10.15 -2.57 -3.23
N VAL A 60 9.50 -1.85 -2.31
CA VAL A 60 9.51 -0.37 -2.26
C VAL A 60 10.93 0.17 -2.16
N VAL A 61 11.72 -0.36 -1.22
CA VAL A 61 13.12 0.07 -1.02
C VAL A 61 13.95 -0.20 -2.25
N ASN A 62 13.85 -1.39 -2.84
CA ASN A 62 14.64 -1.74 -4.02
C ASN A 62 14.25 -0.89 -5.24
N MET A 63 12.96 -0.59 -5.42
CA MET A 63 12.52 0.35 -6.45
C MET A 63 13.09 1.75 -6.22
N TYR A 64 13.15 2.22 -4.97
CA TYR A 64 13.75 3.51 -4.63
C TYR A 64 15.26 3.52 -4.92
N LEU A 65 15.99 2.52 -4.43
CA LEU A 65 17.44 2.41 -4.64
C LEU A 65 17.77 2.28 -6.14
N PHE A 66 16.99 1.51 -6.89
CA PHE A 66 17.16 1.36 -8.33
C PHE A 66 16.98 2.71 -9.06
N LYS A 67 16.01 3.53 -8.65
CA LYS A 67 15.79 4.88 -9.22
C LYS A 67 17.01 5.80 -9.02
N ILE A 68 17.77 5.63 -7.94
CA ILE A 68 19.00 6.40 -7.69
C ILE A 68 20.27 5.71 -8.21
N GLY A 69 20.14 4.58 -8.94
CA GLY A 69 21.26 3.86 -9.54
C GLY A 69 22.00 2.92 -8.57
N VAL A 70 21.38 2.57 -7.44
CA VAL A 70 21.97 1.67 -6.43
C VAL A 70 21.23 0.34 -6.40
N SER A 71 21.97 -0.76 -6.32
CA SER A 71 21.42 -2.09 -6.04
C SER A 71 21.97 -2.60 -4.71
N ASP A 72 21.14 -2.64 -3.67
CA ASP A 72 21.46 -3.32 -2.40
C ASP A 72 20.58 -4.57 -2.29
N PHE A 73 21.20 -5.72 -2.05
CA PHE A 73 20.50 -7.00 -1.88
C PHE A 73 20.49 -7.47 -0.42
N SER A 74 20.69 -6.59 0.55
CA SER A 74 20.62 -6.94 1.97
C SER A 74 19.22 -7.49 2.34
N ILE A 75 19.10 -8.83 2.44
CA ILE A 75 17.82 -9.56 2.52
C ILE A 75 17.22 -9.57 3.93
N LEU A 76 17.84 -8.99 4.96
CA LEU A 76 17.32 -9.05 6.33
C LEU A 76 17.47 -7.72 7.06
N ARG A 77 16.56 -6.77 6.81
CA ARG A 77 16.47 -5.53 7.57
C ARG A 77 15.09 -5.36 8.21
N PRO A 78 14.99 -5.22 9.55
CA PRO A 78 13.70 -5.02 10.23
C PRO A 78 12.91 -3.82 9.67
N ARG A 79 13.61 -2.78 9.18
CA ARG A 79 12.96 -1.59 8.59
C ARG A 79 12.08 -1.91 7.38
N PHE A 80 12.33 -2.98 6.64
CA PHE A 80 11.48 -3.35 5.51
C PHE A 80 10.07 -3.76 5.96
N VAL A 81 9.93 -4.36 7.14
CA VAL A 81 8.59 -4.63 7.69
C VAL A 81 7.83 -3.32 7.90
N LEU A 82 8.49 -2.31 8.45
CA LEU A 82 7.91 -1.01 8.74
C LEU A 82 7.57 -0.24 7.46
N THR A 83 8.48 -0.22 6.46
CA THR A 83 8.22 0.34 5.13
C THR A 83 7.01 -0.34 4.48
N GLY A 84 6.93 -1.67 4.58
CA GLY A 84 5.81 -2.44 4.07
C GLY A 84 4.48 -2.05 4.69
N PHE A 85 4.42 -1.94 6.01
CA PHE A 85 3.21 -1.47 6.70
C PHE A 85 2.83 -0.05 6.30
N LEU A 86 3.82 0.85 6.19
CA LEU A 86 3.63 2.23 5.80
C LEU A 86 3.06 2.34 4.37
N ALA A 87 3.51 1.50 3.44
CA ALA A 87 2.97 1.41 2.08
C ALA A 87 1.61 0.69 2.04
N THR A 88 1.40 -0.32 2.88
CA THR A 88 0.16 -1.11 2.85
C THR A 88 -1.03 -0.32 3.38
N LEU A 89 -0.85 0.55 4.38
CA LEU A 89 -1.95 1.24 5.05
C LEU A 89 -2.74 2.16 4.09
N PRO A 90 -2.11 3.08 3.32
CA PRO A 90 -2.84 3.90 2.37
C PRO A 90 -3.42 3.07 1.21
N LEU A 91 -2.76 1.98 0.80
CA LEU A 91 -3.28 1.06 -0.20
C LEU A 91 -4.57 0.37 0.28
N LEU A 92 -4.61 -0.14 1.51
CA LEU A 92 -5.81 -0.74 2.09
C LEU A 92 -6.97 0.25 2.18
N LEU A 93 -6.66 1.51 2.51
CA LEU A 93 -7.63 2.59 2.50
C LEU A 93 -8.19 2.84 1.09
N LEU A 94 -7.30 2.96 0.10
CA LEU A 94 -7.68 3.15 -1.30
C LEU A 94 -8.58 1.99 -1.79
N ILE A 95 -8.20 0.75 -1.51
CA ILE A 95 -8.99 -0.44 -1.86
C ILE A 95 -10.37 -0.38 -1.19
N ASN A 96 -10.46 -0.02 0.10
CA ASN A 96 -11.73 0.14 0.79
C ASN A 96 -12.62 1.19 0.13
N ILE A 97 -12.05 2.34 -0.26
CA ILE A 97 -12.78 3.40 -0.97
C ILE A 97 -13.31 2.89 -2.31
N ILE A 98 -12.47 2.19 -3.09
CA ILE A 98 -12.87 1.62 -4.39
C ILE A 98 -14.01 0.61 -4.20
N VAL A 99 -13.86 -0.34 -3.27
CA VAL A 99 -14.88 -1.36 -2.98
C VAL A 99 -16.20 -0.70 -2.59
N ALA A 100 -16.15 0.30 -1.73
CA ALA A 100 -17.33 1.04 -1.32
C ALA A 100 -18.01 1.78 -2.47
N ILE A 101 -17.25 2.42 -3.35
CA ILE A 101 -17.78 3.06 -4.56
C ILE A 101 -18.44 2.02 -5.46
N VAL A 102 -17.83 0.85 -5.65
CA VAL A 102 -18.41 -0.23 -6.47
C VAL A 102 -19.72 -0.74 -5.86
N ILE A 103 -19.73 -1.04 -4.56
CA ILE A 103 -20.96 -1.44 -3.83
C ILE A 103 -22.01 -0.34 -3.98
N ALA A 104 -21.60 0.92 -3.91
CA ALA A 104 -22.52 2.02 -4.02
C ALA A 104 -23.13 2.12 -5.43
N VAL A 105 -22.31 2.05 -6.48
CA VAL A 105 -22.78 2.09 -7.86
C VAL A 105 -23.72 0.92 -8.15
N LEU A 106 -23.38 -0.30 -7.70
CA LEU A 106 -24.23 -1.49 -7.87
C LEU A 106 -25.57 -1.32 -7.15
N GLY A 107 -25.56 -0.87 -5.89
CA GLY A 107 -26.77 -0.62 -5.11
C GLY A 107 -27.65 0.47 -5.73
N PHE A 108 -27.04 1.50 -6.32
CA PHE A 108 -27.77 2.56 -7.03
C PHE A 108 -28.43 2.04 -8.32
N VAL A 109 -27.73 1.21 -9.10
CA VAL A 109 -28.29 0.58 -10.31
C VAL A 109 -29.47 -0.35 -9.96
N GLU A 110 -29.33 -1.16 -8.91
CA GLU A 110 -30.43 -2.00 -8.42
C GLU A 110 -31.61 -1.18 -7.91
N PHE A 111 -31.34 -0.08 -7.21
CA PHE A 111 -32.37 0.86 -6.76
C PHE A 111 -33.14 1.47 -7.93
N LEU A 112 -32.46 1.90 -8.99
CA LEU A 112 -33.11 2.42 -10.21
C LEU A 112 -33.92 1.33 -10.94
N ARG A 113 -33.50 0.07 -10.86
CA ARG A 113 -34.21 -1.07 -11.47
C ARG A 113 -35.39 -1.55 -10.62
N SER A 114 -35.32 -1.35 -9.31
CA SER A 114 -36.35 -1.71 -8.34
C SER A 114 -37.59 -0.84 -8.54
N ASN A 115 -38.59 -1.40 -9.20
CA ASN A 115 -39.87 -0.73 -9.44
C ASN A 115 -40.79 -0.86 -8.20
N GLY A 116 -40.35 -0.36 -7.04
CA GLY A 116 -41.19 -0.12 -5.86
C GLY A 116 -41.56 -1.33 -4.98
N SER A 117 -40.91 -2.48 -5.12
CA SER A 117 -41.20 -3.67 -4.29
C SER A 117 -40.68 -3.51 -2.85
N ARG A 118 -41.49 -3.87 -1.85
CA ARG A 118 -41.12 -3.80 -0.41
C ARG A 118 -39.87 -4.60 -0.04
N LYS A 119 -39.48 -5.62 -0.83
CA LYS A 119 -38.24 -6.39 -0.58
C LYS A 119 -36.97 -5.57 -0.86
N ASP A 120 -37.08 -4.52 -1.67
CA ASP A 120 -35.93 -3.67 -2.05
C ASP A 120 -35.53 -2.67 -0.97
N LYS A 121 -36.39 -2.42 0.03
CA LYS A 121 -36.07 -1.52 1.15
C LYS A 121 -34.92 -2.02 2.02
N ARG A 122 -34.74 -3.34 2.17
CA ARG A 122 -33.64 -3.91 2.99
C ARG A 122 -32.28 -3.77 2.31
N VAL A 123 -32.23 -3.97 0.99
CA VAL A 123 -31.01 -3.79 0.19
C VAL A 123 -30.59 -2.32 0.18
N SER A 124 -31.56 -1.41 0.06
CA SER A 124 -31.32 0.03 0.15
C SER A 124 -30.71 0.46 1.50
N VAL A 125 -31.16 -0.10 2.63
CA VAL A 125 -30.60 0.24 3.95
C VAL A 125 -29.15 -0.24 4.12
N LEU A 126 -28.82 -1.45 3.68
CA LEU A 126 -27.44 -1.96 3.72
C LEU A 126 -26.51 -1.13 2.82
N PHE A 127 -27.00 -0.70 1.66
CA PHE A 127 -26.30 0.23 0.78
C PHE A 127 -26.01 1.59 1.44
N TRP A 128 -26.99 2.19 2.12
CA TRP A 128 -26.79 3.45 2.84
C TRP A 128 -25.80 3.30 3.99
N LEU A 129 -25.86 2.19 4.74
CA LEU A 129 -24.93 1.92 5.84
C LEU A 129 -23.48 1.79 5.34
N SER A 130 -23.27 1.07 4.23
CA SER A 130 -21.95 0.93 3.59
C SER A 130 -21.41 2.28 3.10
N THR A 131 -22.27 3.09 2.47
CA THR A 131 -21.90 4.40 1.94
C THR A 131 -21.52 5.38 3.07
N VAL A 132 -22.31 5.41 4.14
CA VAL A 132 -22.05 6.25 5.32
C VAL A 132 -20.77 5.81 6.03
N SER A 133 -20.56 4.51 6.23
CA SER A 133 -19.34 3.99 6.86
C SER A 133 -18.09 4.39 6.06
N THR A 134 -18.16 4.31 4.73
CA THR A 134 -17.05 4.72 3.85
C THR A 134 -16.79 6.21 3.92
N ALA A 135 -17.85 7.03 3.88
CA ALA A 135 -17.72 8.47 4.01
C ALA A 135 -17.07 8.86 5.35
N CYS A 136 -17.43 8.21 6.45
CA CYS A 136 -16.79 8.43 7.75
C CYS A 136 -15.30 8.09 7.74
N ILE A 137 -14.90 6.97 7.11
CA ILE A 137 -13.48 6.59 6.99
C ILE A 137 -12.69 7.62 6.17
N ILE A 138 -13.25 8.06 5.04
CA ILE A 138 -12.64 9.10 4.20
C ILE A 138 -12.43 10.40 5.00
N VAL A 139 -13.45 10.84 5.76
CA VAL A 139 -13.35 12.05 6.59
C VAL A 139 -12.29 11.92 7.68
N ILE A 140 -12.23 10.79 8.38
CA ILE A 140 -11.23 10.54 9.43
C ILE A 140 -9.81 10.61 8.84
N VAL A 141 -9.60 10.02 7.68
CA VAL A 141 -8.28 9.96 7.04
C VAL A 141 -7.90 11.30 6.44
N ALA A 142 -8.82 12.00 5.78
CA ALA A 142 -8.60 13.37 5.31
C ALA A 142 -8.23 14.31 6.48
N ALA A 143 -8.92 14.19 7.62
CA ALA A 143 -8.60 14.96 8.83
C ALA A 143 -7.22 14.60 9.40
N GLY A 144 -6.83 13.32 9.36
CA GLY A 144 -5.50 12.85 9.78
C GLY A 144 -4.38 13.39 8.90
N ILE A 145 -4.56 13.33 7.57
CA ILE A 145 -3.61 13.89 6.59
C ILE A 145 -3.52 15.40 6.77
N TRP A 146 -4.65 16.11 6.89
CA TRP A 146 -4.67 17.56 7.11
C TRP A 146 -3.91 17.95 8.39
N ARG A 147 -4.12 17.21 9.49
CA ARG A 147 -3.39 17.43 10.74
C ARG A 147 -1.90 17.17 10.60
N TRP A 148 -1.51 16.11 9.89
CA TRP A 148 -0.09 15.82 9.66
C TRP A 148 0.58 16.92 8.84
N VAL A 149 -0.04 17.32 7.73
CA VAL A 149 0.43 18.42 6.86
C VAL A 149 0.61 19.71 7.67
N THR A 150 -0.42 20.13 8.42
CA THR A 150 -0.36 21.37 9.22
C THR A 150 0.71 21.34 10.31
N VAL A 151 0.96 20.19 10.95
CA VAL A 151 2.01 20.05 11.97
C VAL A 151 3.41 20.02 11.34
N SER A 152 3.54 19.45 10.14
CA SER A 152 4.83 19.29 9.47
C SER A 152 5.38 20.57 8.83
N GLY A 153 4.58 21.63 8.73
CA GLY A 153 4.98 22.90 8.09
C GLY A 153 5.27 22.77 6.59
N ILE A 154 4.88 21.65 5.96
CA ILE A 154 5.07 21.39 4.54
C ILE A 154 4.07 22.25 3.77
N ASP A 155 4.56 23.03 2.81
CA ASP A 155 3.76 23.88 1.94
C ASP A 155 3.05 23.02 0.88
N PHE A 156 2.06 22.26 1.34
CA PHE A 156 1.38 21.18 0.59
C PHE A 156 0.85 21.62 -0.78
N ARG A 157 0.56 22.91 -0.96
CA ARG A 157 -0.01 23.41 -2.21
C ARG A 157 1.01 23.43 -3.36
N SER A 158 2.26 23.83 -3.11
CA SER A 158 3.30 23.80 -4.16
C SER A 158 3.73 22.36 -4.45
N ASP A 159 3.88 21.56 -3.40
CA ASP A 159 4.41 20.20 -3.52
C ASP A 159 3.37 19.24 -4.11
N LEU A 160 2.07 19.40 -3.80
CA LEU A 160 1.01 18.59 -4.41
C LEU A 160 0.84 18.92 -5.90
N ILE A 161 0.91 20.19 -6.28
CA ILE A 161 0.79 20.58 -7.70
C ILE A 161 2.01 20.09 -8.49
N ALA A 162 3.21 20.11 -7.89
CA ALA A 162 4.40 19.50 -8.49
C ALA A 162 4.35 17.96 -8.52
N ALA A 163 3.73 17.33 -7.51
CA ALA A 163 3.59 15.89 -7.41
C ALA A 163 2.46 15.31 -8.29
N ILE A 164 1.49 16.12 -8.72
CA ILE A 164 0.57 15.79 -9.83
C ILE A 164 1.39 15.92 -11.13
N ASP A 165 2.36 15.04 -11.28
CA ASP A 165 3.22 14.91 -12.45
C ASP A 165 2.39 14.35 -13.62
N TRP A 166 2.81 14.59 -14.87
CA TRP A 166 2.17 14.08 -16.10
C TRP A 166 2.00 12.55 -16.08
N ARG A 167 2.82 11.84 -15.30
CA ARG A 167 2.69 10.40 -15.03
C ARG A 167 1.35 10.01 -14.39
N SER A 168 0.72 10.93 -13.66
CA SER A 168 -0.63 10.75 -13.07
C SER A 168 -1.71 10.75 -14.15
N ILE A 169 -1.51 11.51 -15.23
CA ILE A 169 -2.41 11.57 -16.39
C ILE A 169 -2.29 10.27 -17.20
N ASP A 170 -1.07 9.76 -17.41
CA ASP A 170 -0.85 8.45 -18.04
C ASP A 170 -1.61 7.33 -17.31
N SER A 171 -1.56 7.30 -15.97
CA SER A 171 -2.31 6.30 -15.20
C SER A 171 -3.82 6.40 -15.32
N LEU A 172 -4.38 7.61 -15.44
CA LEU A 172 -5.81 7.80 -15.68
C LEU A 172 -6.22 7.29 -17.07
N LEU A 173 -5.36 7.49 -18.08
CA LEU A 173 -5.57 6.95 -19.43
C LEU A 173 -5.52 5.41 -19.45
N TRP A 174 -4.65 4.80 -18.65
CA TRP A 174 -4.60 3.34 -18.52
C TRP A 174 -5.81 2.74 -17.77
N ILE A 175 -6.32 3.41 -16.73
CA ILE A 175 -7.57 3.00 -16.09
C ILE A 175 -8.69 3.01 -17.13
N LEU A 176 -8.78 4.07 -17.93
CA LEU A 176 -9.73 4.17 -19.05
C LEU A 176 -9.55 3.01 -20.05
N PHE A 177 -8.31 2.56 -20.31
CA PHE A 177 -7.98 1.46 -21.21
C PHE A 177 -8.29 0.06 -20.64
N LEU A 178 -8.21 -0.14 -19.32
CA LEU A 178 -8.53 -1.42 -18.67
C LEU A 178 -10.04 -1.64 -18.53
N THR A 179 -10.82 -0.56 -18.36
CA THR A 179 -12.30 -0.63 -18.30
C THR A 179 -12.93 -1.44 -19.45
N PRO A 180 -12.60 -1.20 -20.74
CA PRO A 180 -13.16 -1.97 -21.85
C PRO A 180 -12.71 -3.43 -21.87
N ILE A 181 -11.55 -3.79 -21.31
CA ILE A 181 -11.14 -5.20 -21.20
C ILE A 181 -12.04 -5.93 -20.20
N VAL A 182 -12.32 -5.32 -19.05
CA VAL A 182 -13.25 -5.87 -18.06
C VAL A 182 -14.66 -5.97 -18.63
N VAL A 183 -15.14 -4.92 -19.31
CA VAL A 183 -16.46 -4.90 -19.97
C VAL A 183 -16.55 -5.94 -21.09
N THR A 184 -15.51 -6.10 -21.90
CA THR A 184 -15.48 -7.08 -22.99
C THR A 184 -15.45 -8.49 -22.44
N THR A 185 -14.69 -8.76 -21.37
CA THR A 185 -14.68 -10.06 -20.69
C THR A 185 -16.05 -10.39 -20.10
N TYR A 186 -16.72 -9.40 -19.52
CA TYR A 186 -18.10 -9.53 -19.03
C TYR A 186 -19.11 -9.80 -20.16
N VAL A 187 -19.00 -9.10 -21.29
CA VAL A 187 -19.90 -9.26 -22.44
C VAL A 187 -19.68 -10.60 -23.14
N LEU A 188 -18.43 -11.04 -23.31
CA LEU A 188 -18.10 -12.32 -23.94
C LEU A 188 -18.55 -13.50 -23.07
N THR A 189 -18.35 -13.45 -21.76
CA THR A 189 -18.87 -14.47 -20.84
C THR A 189 -20.40 -14.52 -20.82
N ASN A 190 -21.09 -13.39 -21.00
CA ASN A 190 -22.55 -13.36 -21.13
C ASN A 190 -23.08 -13.88 -22.48
N ARG A 191 -22.33 -13.72 -23.58
CA ARG A 191 -22.78 -14.15 -24.92
C ARG A 191 -22.76 -15.67 -25.11
N GLU A 192 -21.75 -16.36 -24.59
CA GLU A 192 -21.65 -17.83 -24.70
C GLU A 192 -22.56 -18.58 -23.71
N ALA A 193 -23.14 -17.87 -22.73
CA ALA A 193 -23.95 -18.46 -21.68
C ALA A 193 -25.36 -18.92 -22.14
N SER A 194 -25.72 -18.74 -23.41
CA SER A 194 -27.05 -19.10 -23.93
C SER A 194 -27.31 -20.62 -24.00
N THR A 195 -26.27 -21.47 -24.03
CA THR A 195 -26.42 -22.91 -24.36
C THR A 195 -26.00 -23.92 -23.26
N ARG A 196 -25.43 -23.50 -22.11
CA ARG A 196 -24.90 -24.41 -21.06
C ARG A 196 -25.69 -24.40 -19.75
N ASN A 197 -25.53 -25.44 -18.91
CA ASN A 197 -26.18 -25.61 -17.59
C ASN A 197 -26.01 -24.39 -16.67
N HIS A 198 -27.07 -24.01 -15.94
CA HIS A 198 -27.14 -22.80 -15.12
C HIS A 198 -26.02 -22.71 -14.05
N HIS A 199 -25.61 -23.84 -13.47
CA HIS A 199 -24.54 -23.90 -12.46
C HIS A 199 -23.15 -23.59 -13.05
N GLN A 200 -22.87 -24.09 -14.26
CA GLN A 200 -21.59 -23.86 -14.93
C GLN A 200 -21.42 -22.39 -15.36
N ARG A 201 -22.54 -21.70 -15.69
CA ARG A 201 -22.54 -20.25 -15.98
C ARG A 201 -22.10 -19.44 -14.78
N ALA A 202 -22.70 -19.69 -13.62
CA ALA A 202 -22.39 -18.95 -12.39
C ALA A 202 -20.90 -19.04 -12.03
N TRP A 203 -20.32 -20.23 -12.19
CA TRP A 203 -18.89 -20.46 -11.96
C TRP A 203 -17.98 -19.72 -12.94
N LEU A 204 -18.27 -19.74 -14.25
CA LEU A 204 -17.47 -19.02 -15.25
C LEU A 204 -17.50 -17.51 -15.04
N HIS A 205 -18.66 -16.95 -14.68
CA HIS A 205 -18.75 -15.52 -14.32
C HIS A 205 -17.94 -15.20 -13.07
N ALA A 206 -18.04 -16.01 -12.02
CA ALA A 206 -17.28 -15.81 -10.79
C ALA A 206 -15.76 -15.82 -11.05
N ILE A 207 -15.26 -16.76 -11.86
CA ILE A 207 -13.84 -16.82 -12.26
C ILE A 207 -13.46 -15.58 -13.08
N GLY A 208 -14.28 -15.19 -14.06
CA GLY A 208 -14.02 -14.00 -14.87
C GLY A 208 -13.95 -12.71 -14.05
N TYR A 209 -14.87 -12.54 -13.09
CA TYR A 209 -14.84 -11.41 -12.16
C TYR A 209 -13.64 -11.44 -11.23
N LEU A 210 -13.28 -12.59 -10.69
CA LEU A 210 -12.11 -12.74 -9.83
C LEU A 210 -10.84 -12.39 -10.60
N TYR A 211 -10.68 -12.88 -11.83
CA TYR A 211 -9.53 -12.59 -12.67
C TYR A 211 -9.46 -11.08 -13.04
N GLY A 212 -10.58 -10.49 -13.45
CA GLY A 212 -10.66 -9.05 -13.72
C GLY A 212 -10.33 -8.20 -12.49
N LEU A 213 -10.83 -8.59 -11.32
CA LEU A 213 -10.51 -7.94 -10.05
C LEU A 213 -9.02 -8.05 -9.72
N LEU A 214 -8.42 -9.23 -9.85
CA LEU A 214 -7.00 -9.44 -9.59
C LEU A 214 -6.12 -8.62 -10.54
N LEU A 215 -6.48 -8.51 -11.82
CA LEU A 215 -5.76 -7.65 -12.78
C LEU A 215 -5.85 -6.18 -12.40
N VAL A 216 -7.05 -5.68 -12.06
CA VAL A 216 -7.23 -4.29 -11.64
C VAL A 216 -6.46 -4.01 -10.35
N LEU A 217 -6.54 -4.91 -9.35
CA LEU A 217 -5.81 -4.77 -8.10
C LEU A 217 -4.29 -4.85 -8.30
N GLY A 218 -3.81 -5.75 -9.15
CA GLY A 218 -2.39 -5.86 -9.49
C GLY A 218 -1.87 -4.59 -10.17
N PHE A 219 -2.64 -4.04 -11.11
CA PHE A 219 -2.28 -2.81 -11.81
C PHE A 219 -2.30 -1.58 -10.89
N VAL A 220 -3.40 -1.37 -10.16
CA VAL A 220 -3.52 -0.26 -9.20
C VAL A 220 -2.47 -0.38 -8.11
N GLY A 221 -2.22 -1.60 -7.62
CA GLY A 221 -1.16 -1.88 -6.65
C GLY A 221 0.22 -1.53 -7.17
N PHE A 222 0.57 -1.96 -8.39
CA PHE A 222 1.85 -1.63 -9.00
C PHE A 222 2.04 -0.12 -9.18
N TRP A 223 1.03 0.57 -9.72
CA TRP A 223 1.07 2.03 -9.89
C TRP A 223 1.21 2.75 -8.55
N TYR A 224 0.43 2.34 -7.55
CA TYR A 224 0.51 2.89 -6.21
C TYR A 224 1.91 2.72 -5.59
N ILE A 225 2.53 1.55 -5.75
CA ILE A 225 3.87 1.30 -5.22
C ILE A 225 4.92 2.19 -5.90
N ASP A 226 4.85 2.37 -7.21
CA ASP A 226 5.75 3.29 -7.92
C ASP A 226 5.62 4.73 -7.41
N PHE A 227 4.37 5.20 -7.27
CA PHE A 227 4.03 6.52 -6.74
C PHE A 227 4.48 6.71 -5.29
N PHE A 228 4.18 5.74 -4.42
CA PHE A 228 4.61 5.76 -3.02
C PHE A 228 6.14 5.85 -2.91
N THR A 229 6.84 5.07 -3.74
CA THR A 229 8.30 5.02 -3.78
C THR A 229 8.92 6.34 -4.23
N SER A 230 8.35 7.03 -5.22
CA SER A 230 8.88 8.33 -5.69
C SER A 230 8.53 9.49 -4.78
N THR A 231 7.35 9.46 -4.18
CA THR A 231 6.77 10.67 -3.59
C THR A 231 6.80 10.63 -2.07
N PHE A 232 6.37 9.53 -1.45
CA PHE A 232 6.24 9.44 0.01
C PHE A 232 7.47 8.88 0.68
N TYR A 233 8.04 7.82 0.12
CA TYR A 233 9.19 7.14 0.70
C TYR A 233 10.37 8.08 1.00
N PRO A 234 10.79 9.01 0.09
CA PRO A 234 11.92 9.90 0.34
C PRO A 234 11.63 11.03 1.34
N ILE A 235 10.37 11.27 1.70
CA ILE A 235 9.98 12.31 2.67
C ILE A 235 9.93 11.72 4.08
N VAL A 236 9.62 10.44 4.20
CA VAL A 236 9.43 9.79 5.50
C VAL A 236 10.79 9.52 6.16
N PRO A 237 10.98 9.91 7.44
CA PRO A 237 12.21 9.61 8.17
C PRO A 237 12.51 8.11 8.26
N GLU A 238 13.79 7.77 8.31
CA GLU A 238 14.24 6.39 8.35
C GLU A 238 13.71 5.61 9.57
N GLN A 239 13.57 6.27 10.74
CA GLN A 239 13.01 5.64 11.95
C GLN A 239 11.55 5.17 11.78
N PHE A 240 10.84 5.70 10.78
CA PHE A 240 9.48 5.30 10.42
C PHE A 240 9.44 4.40 9.17
N GLY A 241 10.59 3.87 8.75
CA GLY A 241 10.70 3.00 7.59
C GLY A 241 10.71 3.75 6.25
N GLY A 242 10.94 5.07 6.24
CA GLY A 242 11.14 5.83 5.02
C GLY A 242 12.61 5.91 4.58
N GLY A 243 12.87 6.72 3.57
CA GLY A 243 14.19 6.94 2.95
C GLY A 243 14.60 8.40 2.90
N ARG A 244 14.14 9.23 3.85
CA ARG A 244 14.55 10.64 3.93
C ARG A 244 16.06 10.75 4.10
N SER A 245 16.67 11.55 3.22
CA SER A 245 18.10 11.85 3.27
C SER A 245 18.47 12.58 4.55
N LYS A 246 19.69 12.34 5.03
CA LYS A 246 20.28 13.04 6.17
C LYS A 246 21.45 13.87 5.70
N GLU A 247 21.50 15.13 6.09
CA GLU A 247 22.65 15.97 5.80
C GLU A 247 23.83 15.57 6.68
N VAL A 248 24.94 15.20 6.04
CA VAL A 248 26.16 14.76 6.72
C VAL A 248 27.39 15.34 6.05
N LEU A 249 28.45 15.44 6.84
CA LEU A 249 29.83 15.63 6.41
C LEU A 249 30.54 14.29 6.57
N ILE A 250 31.23 13.85 5.53
CA ILE A 250 31.93 12.57 5.49
C ILE A 250 33.40 12.86 5.63
N VAL A 251 34.03 12.27 6.64
CA VAL A 251 35.47 12.32 6.83
C VAL A 251 36.06 11.07 6.20
N LEU A 252 36.81 11.22 5.12
CA LEU A 252 37.47 10.09 4.45
C LEU A 252 38.67 9.60 5.26
N SER A 253 38.97 8.31 5.16
CA SER A 253 40.20 7.74 5.70
C SER A 253 41.40 8.25 4.88
N SER A 254 42.56 8.35 5.52
CA SER A 254 43.80 8.83 4.87
C SER A 254 44.23 7.95 3.68
N GLU A 255 43.81 6.69 3.68
CA GLU A 255 44.08 5.73 2.60
C GLU A 255 43.20 6.00 1.36
N SER A 256 42.06 6.67 1.55
CA SER A 256 41.05 6.94 0.52
C SER A 256 41.19 8.33 -0.12
N ASN A 257 42.34 8.99 0.06
CA ASN A 257 42.61 10.31 -0.52
C ASN A 257 42.39 10.40 -2.03
N ALA A 258 42.72 9.33 -2.77
CA ALA A 258 42.48 9.26 -4.21
C ALA A 258 40.97 9.34 -4.55
N LEU A 259 40.15 8.68 -3.74
CA LEU A 259 38.69 8.68 -3.89
C LEU A 259 38.12 10.08 -3.65
N GLY A 260 38.60 10.80 -2.63
CA GLY A 260 38.22 12.20 -2.37
C GLY A 260 38.43 13.12 -3.57
N THR A 261 39.57 13.00 -4.26
CA THR A 261 39.84 13.81 -5.46
C THR A 261 38.92 13.48 -6.64
N THR A 262 38.52 12.21 -6.80
CA THR A 262 37.61 11.80 -7.89
C THR A 262 36.18 12.24 -7.62
N LEU A 263 35.78 12.29 -6.34
CA LEU A 263 34.47 12.75 -5.90
C LEU A 263 34.34 14.28 -5.82
N GLY A 264 35.41 15.03 -6.09
CA GLY A 264 35.40 16.49 -5.98
C GLY A 264 35.35 17.01 -4.54
N PHE A 265 35.71 16.17 -3.57
CA PHE A 265 35.82 16.56 -2.16
C PHE A 265 37.14 17.29 -1.91
N GLY A 266 37.15 18.60 -2.19
CA GLY A 266 38.25 19.53 -1.86
C GLY A 266 39.51 19.36 -2.74
N GLU A 267 40.09 20.47 -3.21
CA GLU A 267 41.36 20.45 -3.95
C GLU A 267 42.58 20.41 -3.03
N THR A 268 42.41 20.75 -1.76
CA THR A 268 43.48 20.86 -0.77
C THR A 268 43.65 19.54 -0.02
N LYS A 269 44.83 18.91 -0.15
CA LYS A 269 45.25 17.64 0.50
C LYS A 269 45.07 17.56 2.04
N GLN A 270 44.67 18.65 2.69
CA GLN A 270 44.41 18.71 4.13
C GLN A 270 42.92 18.61 4.51
N GLU A 271 42.01 18.75 3.55
CA GLU A 271 40.56 18.64 3.79
C GLU A 271 40.10 17.21 3.51
N LEU A 272 40.29 16.32 4.49
CA LEU A 272 39.69 14.98 4.52
C LEU A 272 38.16 15.02 4.74
N ILE A 273 37.56 16.20 4.75
CA ILE A 273 36.16 16.43 5.08
C ILE A 273 35.42 16.76 3.78
N SER A 274 34.40 15.98 3.46
CA SER A 274 33.54 16.24 2.30
C SER A 274 32.80 17.56 2.47
N ARG A 275 32.27 18.09 1.37
CA ARG A 275 31.19 19.10 1.44
C ARG A 275 29.94 18.48 2.08
N ASN A 276 28.94 19.29 2.42
CA ASN A 276 27.65 18.77 2.88
C ASN A 276 27.05 17.88 1.80
N VAL A 277 26.85 16.61 2.13
CA VAL A 277 26.24 15.61 1.25
C VAL A 277 24.98 15.04 1.89
N ASP A 278 24.05 14.60 1.05
CA ASP A 278 22.87 13.87 1.47
C ASP A 278 23.23 12.39 1.61
N LEU A 279 23.25 11.87 2.84
CA LEU A 279 23.27 10.43 3.09
C LEU A 279 21.89 9.85 2.77
N LEU A 280 21.81 9.10 1.68
CA LEU A 280 20.57 8.46 1.20
C LEU A 280 20.34 7.08 1.81
N TRP A 281 21.42 6.31 1.98
CA TRP A 281 21.35 4.94 2.46
C TRP A 281 22.62 4.53 3.21
N GLU A 282 22.46 3.80 4.30
CA GLU A 282 23.56 3.19 5.04
C GLU A 282 23.39 1.68 5.09
N THR A 283 24.49 0.97 4.87
CA THR A 283 24.59 -0.49 4.97
C THR A 283 25.78 -0.86 5.84
N GLU A 284 25.97 -2.15 6.09
CA GLU A 284 27.15 -2.62 6.81
C GLU A 284 28.44 -2.39 6.00
N GLN A 285 28.36 -2.34 4.67
CA GLN A 285 29.51 -2.35 3.76
C GLN A 285 29.76 -1.01 3.07
N MET A 286 28.73 -0.19 2.90
CA MET A 286 28.77 1.01 2.07
C MET A 286 27.78 2.08 2.54
N TYR A 287 28.15 3.32 2.23
CA TYR A 287 27.33 4.51 2.30
C TYR A 287 26.90 4.93 0.90
N VAL A 288 25.63 5.29 0.73
CA VAL A 288 25.12 5.89 -0.51
C VAL A 288 24.87 7.36 -0.24
N VAL A 289 25.57 8.21 -0.98
CA VAL A 289 25.56 9.65 -0.77
C VAL A 289 25.22 10.36 -2.06
N ARG A 290 24.68 11.56 -1.96
CA ARG A 290 24.38 12.41 -3.10
C ARG A 290 24.87 13.82 -2.83
N ASP A 291 25.49 14.44 -3.82
CA ASP A 291 25.95 15.82 -3.70
C ASP A 291 24.73 16.75 -3.67
N ARG A 292 24.57 17.47 -2.57
CA ARG A 292 23.45 18.41 -2.38
C ARG A 292 23.58 19.66 -3.24
N SER A 293 24.80 20.02 -3.63
CA SER A 293 25.05 21.22 -4.44
C SER A 293 24.60 21.09 -5.90
N ILE A 294 24.41 19.85 -6.37
CA ILE A 294 24.00 19.53 -7.73
C ILE A 294 22.64 18.84 -7.70
N PRO A 295 21.55 19.53 -8.09
CA PRO A 295 20.24 18.90 -8.26
C PRO A 295 20.35 17.71 -9.21
N ASP A 296 19.67 16.61 -8.88
CA ASP A 296 19.66 15.37 -9.68
C ASP A 296 21.04 14.71 -9.90
N SER A 297 22.02 15.00 -9.04
CA SER A 297 23.28 14.26 -9.07
C SER A 297 23.07 12.77 -8.83
N THR A 298 23.82 11.96 -9.57
CA THR A 298 23.79 10.50 -9.41
C THR A 298 24.29 10.13 -8.02
N ALA A 299 23.64 9.16 -7.38
CA ALA A 299 24.09 8.68 -6.09
C ALA A 299 25.45 7.97 -6.22
N ILE A 300 26.32 8.22 -5.26
CA ILE A 300 27.68 7.69 -5.19
C ILE A 300 27.73 6.68 -4.06
N GLN A 301 28.29 5.51 -4.35
CA GLN A 301 28.54 4.47 -3.36
C GLN A 301 29.96 4.64 -2.84
N ILE A 302 30.10 4.71 -1.51
CA ILE A 302 31.38 4.83 -0.82
C ILE A 302 31.50 3.64 0.13
N ASP A 303 32.57 2.87 0.01
CA ASP A 303 32.84 1.77 0.93
C ASP A 303 32.99 2.29 2.36
N ARG A 304 32.48 1.53 3.32
CA ARG A 304 32.49 1.92 4.73
C ARG A 304 33.91 2.12 5.27
N ASP A 305 34.84 1.29 4.82
CA ASP A 305 36.26 1.37 5.20
C ASP A 305 36.95 2.62 4.66
N ALA A 306 36.39 3.24 3.62
CA ALA A 306 36.88 4.51 3.08
C ALA A 306 36.45 5.73 3.91
N VAL A 307 35.51 5.54 4.86
CA VAL A 307 34.97 6.60 5.71
C VAL A 307 35.47 6.45 7.13
N SER A 308 36.27 7.41 7.59
CA SER A 308 36.76 7.46 8.96
C SER A 308 35.68 7.92 9.95
N ALA A 309 34.83 8.88 9.57
CA ALA A 309 33.76 9.40 10.43
C ALA A 309 32.64 10.02 9.61
N ILE A 310 31.43 10.03 10.19
CA ILE A 310 30.26 10.76 9.67
C ILE A 310 29.87 11.78 10.72
N VAL A 311 29.90 13.06 10.34
CA VAL A 311 29.46 14.17 11.19
C VAL A 311 28.08 14.60 10.69
N PHE A 312 27.05 14.31 11.47
CA PHE A 312 25.70 14.79 11.16
C PHE A 312 25.68 16.31 11.29
N ALA A 313 25.24 17.00 10.24
CA ALA A 313 25.01 18.43 10.34
C ALA A 313 23.87 18.60 11.35
N PHE A 314 24.18 19.15 12.52
CA PHE A 314 23.13 19.65 13.39
C PHE A 314 22.44 20.74 12.61
N ASP A 315 21.12 20.65 12.50
CA ASP A 315 20.31 21.68 11.89
C ASP A 315 20.45 22.94 12.75
N THR A 316 21.51 23.71 12.49
CA THR A 316 21.75 24.98 13.14
C THR A 316 20.93 26.07 12.49
N THR A 317 19.94 25.72 11.62
CA THR A 317 18.89 26.65 11.25
C THR A 317 18.36 27.19 12.58
N PRO A 318 18.67 28.45 12.94
CA PRO A 318 18.35 28.94 14.26
C PRO A 318 16.83 28.89 14.30
N SER A 319 16.28 27.94 15.06
CA SER A 319 14.84 27.79 15.30
C SER A 319 14.36 29.20 15.57
N ALA A 320 13.66 29.80 14.60
CA ALA A 320 13.50 31.24 14.50
C ALA A 320 13.29 31.77 15.91
N SER A 321 14.33 32.39 16.49
CA SER A 321 14.22 32.90 17.85
C SER A 321 12.95 33.72 17.84
N PRO A 322 11.98 33.44 18.74
CA PRO A 322 10.68 34.10 18.71
C PRO A 322 11.00 35.58 18.57
N ILE A 323 10.59 36.17 17.44
CA ILE A 323 10.89 37.56 17.10
C ILE A 323 10.51 38.32 18.36
N ALA A 324 11.52 38.80 19.09
CA ALA A 324 11.29 39.61 20.25
C ALA A 324 10.59 40.82 19.68
N THR A 325 9.26 40.86 19.82
CA THR A 325 8.45 42.02 19.48
C THR A 325 9.09 43.17 20.22
N GLN A 326 9.84 44.00 19.50
CA GLN A 326 10.30 45.26 20.04
C GLN A 326 9.07 45.97 20.58
N PRO A 327 9.08 46.41 21.84
CA PRO A 327 8.02 47.27 22.33
C PRO A 327 7.92 48.47 21.37
N PRO A 328 6.70 48.90 21.02
CA PRO A 328 6.54 50.09 20.18
C PRO A 328 7.24 51.26 20.86
N ASP A 329 8.12 51.95 20.13
CA ASP A 329 8.76 53.17 20.59
C ASP A 329 7.67 54.20 20.94
N GLU A 330 7.68 54.68 22.20
CA GLU A 330 6.92 55.85 22.67
C GLU A 330 7.62 57.16 22.28
#